data_AF-A0A093UMW0-F1
#
_entry.id   AF-A0A093UMW0-F1
#
_cell.length_a   1.000
_cell.length_b   1.000
_cell.length_c   1.000
_cell.angle_alpha   90.00
_cell.angle_beta   90.00
_cell.angle_gamma   90.00
#
_symmetry.space_group_name_H-M   'P 1'
#
loop_
_entity.id
_entity.type
_entity.pdbx_description
1 polymer ?
#
loop_
_entity_poly.entity_id
_entity_poly.type
_entity_poly.pdbx_seq_one_letter_code
_entity_poly.pdbx_strand_id
1 'polypeptide(L)'
;MSRQSMSPSPSQMNGNGGGGGGGAGGVGNSMGNNNSNNMMMNGLPMNAGHQMDLNNLYDMVVEFSDILKNNREMTRGIVQSAEEIMRRSTAEGTSPDIHQVSGEISAARIAELERALARERRIVEALEREQIENTSLIGEFETSMGIMVEQIRNYCQNNNMYFLAQKKEYNALLQAERDAHLSSRLDRDHWHAQAMRLAEMLRTAYRLRCEEDQAPTAIIQALQSEVRALRSAIGLEPEKPEEETGYEFLKDLSPPVVD
;
A
#
# COMPACT_ATOMS: atom_id res chain seq x y z
N MET A 1 23.62 39.21 -4.25
CA MET A 1 23.74 37.81 -4.69
C MET A 1 22.35 37.21 -4.71
N SER A 2 21.77 37.10 -5.90
CA SER A 2 20.43 36.58 -6.15
C SER A 2 20.44 35.05 -6.10
N ARG A 3 19.49 34.43 -5.38
CA ARG A 3 19.02 33.07 -5.68
C ARG A 3 17.51 32.98 -5.45
N GLN A 4 16.80 33.02 -6.58
CA GLN A 4 15.44 32.50 -6.75
C GLN A 4 15.39 31.02 -6.40
N SER A 5 14.32 30.58 -5.74
CA SER A 5 13.90 29.18 -5.73
C SER A 5 12.59 29.03 -6.53
N MET A 6 12.63 28.11 -7.48
CA MET A 6 11.55 27.74 -8.40
C MET A 6 10.43 26.97 -7.68
N SER A 7 9.19 27.31 -8.01
CA SER A 7 7.98 26.55 -7.72
C SER A 7 7.77 25.45 -8.79
N PRO A 8 7.31 24.24 -8.44
CA PRO A 8 6.85 23.26 -9.42
C PRO A 8 5.36 23.49 -9.73
N SER A 9 5.02 23.54 -11.02
CA SER A 9 3.64 23.56 -11.53
C SER A 9 3.07 22.14 -11.63
N PRO A 10 1.78 21.89 -11.30
CA PRO A 10 1.12 20.64 -11.60
C PRO A 10 0.68 20.59 -13.07
N SER A 11 1.19 19.60 -13.81
CA SER A 11 0.71 19.24 -15.15
C SER A 11 -0.69 18.64 -15.07
N GLN A 12 -1.66 19.33 -15.66
CA GLN A 12 -3.00 18.83 -15.96
C GLN A 12 -2.91 17.71 -17.01
N MET A 13 -3.28 16.49 -16.64
CA MET A 13 -3.60 15.43 -17.60
C MET A 13 -5.12 15.40 -17.78
N ASN A 14 -5.58 16.04 -18.86
CA ASN A 14 -6.98 16.04 -19.27
C ASN A 14 -7.26 14.79 -20.12
N GLY A 15 -7.70 13.70 -19.47
CA GLY A 15 -8.19 12.48 -20.12
C GLY A 15 -9.68 12.59 -20.39
N ASN A 16 -10.03 12.80 -21.66
CA ASN A 16 -11.38 12.98 -22.16
C ASN A 16 -12.08 11.62 -22.41
N GLY A 17 -13.29 11.46 -21.84
CA GLY A 17 -14.44 10.83 -22.51
C GLY A 17 -14.65 9.32 -22.36
N GLY A 18 -15.89 8.94 -22.00
CA GLY A 18 -16.44 7.64 -22.40
C GLY A 18 -17.28 6.86 -21.38
N GLY A 19 -18.24 7.51 -20.69
CA GLY A 19 -19.33 6.80 -20.03
C GLY A 19 -20.47 6.53 -21.02
N GLY A 20 -20.93 5.28 -21.12
CA GLY A 20 -22.08 4.91 -21.94
C GLY A 20 -22.40 3.43 -21.84
N GLY A 21 -23.37 3.08 -20.99
CA GLY A 21 -23.99 1.75 -20.95
C GLY A 21 -24.97 1.54 -22.10
N GLY A 22 -25.24 0.27 -22.42
CA GLY A 22 -26.28 -0.13 -23.36
C GLY A 22 -26.22 -1.62 -23.67
N GLY A 23 -27.12 -2.40 -23.08
CA GLY A 23 -27.31 -3.81 -23.39
C GLY A 23 -28.21 -4.03 -24.61
N ALA A 24 -27.89 -5.06 -25.39
CA ALA A 24 -28.75 -5.84 -26.29
C ALA A 24 -27.83 -6.97 -26.83
N GLY A 25 -28.12 -8.26 -26.66
CA GLY A 25 -29.18 -8.98 -27.35
C GLY A 25 -28.67 -9.46 -28.72
N GLY A 26 -28.22 -10.72 -28.82
CA GLY A 26 -27.75 -11.29 -30.09
C GLY A 26 -27.39 -12.77 -30.02
N VAL A 27 -28.38 -13.62 -30.31
CA VAL A 27 -28.29 -15.07 -30.53
C VAL A 27 -27.78 -15.34 -31.96
N GLY A 28 -26.90 -16.32 -32.17
CA GLY A 28 -26.56 -16.76 -33.54
C GLY A 28 -25.47 -17.83 -33.70
N ASN A 29 -25.90 -19.11 -33.71
CA ASN A 29 -25.43 -20.26 -34.51
C ASN A 29 -23.96 -20.74 -34.56
N SER A 30 -23.77 -21.89 -33.90
CA SER A 30 -23.25 -23.18 -34.43
C SER A 30 -23.07 -23.34 -35.96
N MET A 31 -21.89 -23.79 -36.41
CA MET A 31 -21.61 -25.09 -37.10
C MET A 31 -20.20 -25.11 -37.74
N GLY A 32 -19.47 -26.24 -37.63
CA GLY A 32 -18.28 -26.56 -38.43
C GLY A 32 -17.14 -27.20 -37.61
N ASN A 33 -17.24 -28.46 -37.15
CA ASN A 33 -17.08 -29.74 -37.86
C ASN A 33 -15.62 -30.18 -38.13
N ASN A 34 -15.17 -31.12 -37.28
CA ASN A 34 -14.36 -32.32 -37.54
C ASN A 34 -12.95 -32.21 -38.15
N ASN A 35 -11.93 -32.58 -37.37
CA ASN A 35 -11.48 -33.99 -37.22
C ASN A 35 -10.02 -34.02 -36.72
N SER A 36 -9.78 -34.64 -35.56
CA SER A 36 -8.66 -35.58 -35.32
C SER A 36 -8.53 -35.87 -33.82
N ASN A 37 -9.34 -36.82 -33.37
CA ASN A 37 -8.88 -38.01 -32.66
C ASN A 37 -7.58 -37.88 -31.83
N ASN A 38 -7.65 -37.33 -30.61
CA ASN A 38 -6.93 -37.85 -29.42
C ASN A 38 -7.32 -37.11 -28.11
N MET A 39 -8.61 -37.06 -27.77
CA MET A 39 -9.09 -36.43 -26.52
C MET A 39 -9.97 -37.38 -25.69
N MET A 40 -9.45 -38.59 -25.44
CA MET A 40 -10.07 -39.56 -24.53
C MET A 40 -9.02 -40.17 -23.59
N MET A 41 -8.29 -39.31 -22.86
CA MET A 41 -7.66 -39.63 -21.56
C MET A 41 -7.42 -38.33 -20.76
N ASN A 42 -8.45 -37.47 -20.68
CA ASN A 42 -8.41 -36.25 -19.88
C ASN A 42 -9.41 -36.36 -18.73
N GLY A 43 -8.99 -37.00 -17.63
CA GLY A 43 -9.87 -37.29 -16.51
C GLY A 43 -9.23 -37.32 -15.11
N LEU A 44 -7.92 -37.11 -14.99
CA LEU A 44 -7.25 -36.89 -13.70
C LEU A 44 -6.20 -35.78 -13.91
N PRO A 45 -6.13 -34.73 -13.07
CA PRO A 45 -5.06 -33.75 -13.16
C PRO A 45 -3.74 -34.47 -12.89
N MET A 46 -3.02 -34.83 -13.94
CA MET A 46 -1.67 -35.36 -13.85
C MET A 46 -0.82 -34.28 -13.18
N ASN A 47 -0.49 -34.53 -11.91
CA ASN A 47 0.32 -33.68 -11.07
C ASN A 47 1.59 -33.30 -11.84
N ALA A 48 1.92 -32.00 -11.91
CA ALA A 48 3.12 -31.50 -12.58
C ALA A 48 4.41 -32.23 -12.12
N GLY A 49 4.42 -32.75 -10.88
CA GLY A 49 5.50 -33.61 -10.38
C GLY A 49 5.64 -34.96 -11.09
N HIS A 50 4.55 -35.54 -11.62
CA HIS A 50 4.58 -36.83 -12.29
C HIS A 50 5.14 -36.73 -13.73
N GLN A 51 4.93 -35.60 -14.40
CA GLN A 51 5.60 -35.34 -15.69
C GLN A 51 7.09 -35.00 -15.51
N MET A 52 7.44 -34.30 -14.42
CA MET A 52 8.83 -34.02 -14.06
C MET A 52 9.60 -35.30 -13.70
N ASP A 53 8.98 -36.20 -12.96
CA ASP A 53 9.57 -37.51 -12.60
C ASP A 53 9.77 -38.38 -13.83
N LEU A 54 8.80 -38.45 -14.75
CA LEU A 54 8.96 -39.17 -16.01
C LEU A 54 10.14 -38.64 -16.85
N ASN A 55 10.30 -37.32 -16.94
CA ASN A 55 11.45 -36.72 -17.65
C ASN A 55 12.79 -37.08 -16.97
N ASN A 56 12.85 -37.02 -15.63
CA ASN A 56 14.04 -37.39 -14.87
C ASN A 56 14.39 -38.89 -15.02
N LEU A 57 13.39 -39.78 -15.04
CA LEU A 57 13.60 -41.20 -15.30
C LEU A 57 14.10 -41.47 -16.73
N TYR A 58 13.61 -40.72 -17.72
CA TYR A 58 14.12 -40.82 -19.09
C TYR A 58 15.58 -40.39 -19.18
N ASP A 59 15.97 -39.29 -18.55
CA ASP A 59 17.36 -38.81 -18.53
C ASP A 59 18.29 -39.84 -17.86
N MET A 60 17.86 -40.43 -16.74
CA MET A 60 18.61 -41.46 -16.02
C MET A 60 18.79 -42.74 -16.86
N VAL A 61 17.77 -43.16 -17.63
CA VAL A 61 17.87 -44.33 -18.51
C VAL A 61 18.80 -44.08 -19.69
N VAL A 62 18.82 -42.86 -20.23
CA VAL A 62 19.75 -42.47 -21.29
C VAL A 62 21.18 -42.47 -20.76
N GLU A 63 21.41 -41.89 -19.58
CA GLU A 63 22.72 -41.90 -18.92
C GLU A 63 23.22 -43.33 -18.63
N PHE A 64 22.38 -44.20 -18.08
CA PHE A 64 22.74 -45.61 -17.88
C PHE A 64 23.03 -46.32 -19.20
N SER A 65 22.32 -45.99 -20.28
CA SER A 65 22.59 -46.56 -21.60
C SER A 65 23.96 -46.15 -22.15
N ASP A 66 24.39 -44.91 -21.89
CA ASP A 66 25.72 -44.44 -22.28
C ASP A 66 26.82 -45.02 -21.41
N ILE A 67 26.59 -45.21 -20.10
CA ILE A 67 27.49 -45.96 -19.22
C ILE A 67 27.65 -47.41 -19.71
N LEU A 68 26.56 -48.08 -20.11
CA LEU A 68 26.61 -49.45 -20.64
C LEU A 68 27.30 -49.56 -22.01
N LYS A 69 27.23 -48.52 -22.84
CA LYS A 69 28.03 -48.45 -24.08
C LYS A 69 29.51 -48.31 -23.75
N ASN A 70 29.86 -47.39 -22.86
CA ASN A 70 31.24 -47.18 -22.42
C ASN A 70 31.81 -48.44 -21.76
N ASN A 71 31.02 -49.14 -20.92
CA ASN A 71 31.45 -50.38 -20.30
C ASN A 71 31.71 -51.50 -21.33
N ARG A 72 30.87 -51.59 -22.38
CA ARG A 72 31.11 -52.53 -23.50
C ARG A 72 32.34 -52.17 -24.31
N GLU A 73 32.59 -50.89 -24.54
CA GLU A 73 33.77 -50.40 -25.26
C GLU A 73 35.06 -50.64 -24.46
N MET A 74 35.05 -50.34 -23.17
CA MET A 74 36.14 -50.65 -22.25
C MET A 74 36.42 -52.16 -22.20
N THR A 75 35.37 -52.98 -22.08
CA THR A 75 35.52 -54.44 -22.07
C THR A 75 36.08 -54.95 -23.40
N ARG A 76 35.66 -54.39 -24.54
CA ARG A 76 36.26 -54.71 -25.85
C ARG A 76 37.74 -54.31 -25.92
N GLY A 77 38.12 -53.16 -25.38
CA GLY A 77 39.54 -52.76 -25.28
C GLY A 77 40.36 -53.69 -24.41
N ILE A 78 39.78 -54.19 -23.31
CA ILE A 78 40.42 -55.20 -22.45
C ILE A 78 40.57 -56.53 -23.19
N VAL A 79 39.52 -56.99 -23.88
CA VAL A 79 39.59 -58.25 -24.66
C VAL A 79 40.58 -58.14 -25.81
N GLN A 80 40.62 -57.02 -26.54
CA GLN A 80 41.60 -56.80 -27.59
C GLN A 80 43.03 -56.74 -27.06
N SER A 81 43.26 -56.07 -25.94
CA SER A 81 44.60 -56.04 -25.32
C SER A 81 45.00 -57.42 -24.78
N ALA A 82 44.06 -58.20 -24.23
CA ALA A 82 44.30 -59.58 -23.82
C ALA A 82 44.58 -60.51 -25.03
N GLU A 83 43.87 -60.34 -26.15
CA GLU A 83 44.14 -61.06 -27.39
C GLU A 83 45.49 -60.68 -28.00
N GLU A 84 45.89 -59.41 -27.93
CA GLU A 84 47.20 -58.96 -28.41
C GLU A 84 48.35 -59.47 -27.53
N ILE A 85 48.17 -59.48 -26.21
CA ILE A 85 49.12 -60.10 -25.26
C ILE A 85 49.20 -61.61 -25.50
N MET A 86 48.07 -62.30 -25.70
CA MET A 86 48.07 -63.73 -26.04
C MET A 86 48.77 -63.98 -27.38
N ARG A 87 48.47 -63.21 -28.43
CA ARG A 87 49.14 -63.34 -29.74
C ARG A 87 50.64 -63.10 -29.64
N ARG A 88 51.08 -62.08 -28.90
CA ARG A 88 52.50 -61.84 -28.64
C ARG A 88 53.14 -63.00 -27.86
N SER A 89 52.47 -63.51 -26.82
CA SER A 89 52.96 -64.65 -26.04
C SER A 89 53.07 -65.96 -26.85
N THR A 90 52.23 -66.14 -27.87
CA THR A 90 52.28 -67.31 -28.77
C THR A 90 53.24 -67.14 -29.95
N ALA A 91 53.52 -65.90 -30.38
CA ALA A 91 54.42 -65.60 -31.51
C ALA A 91 55.89 -65.46 -31.09
N GLU A 92 56.15 -64.97 -29.88
CA GLU A 92 57.49 -64.78 -29.32
C GLU A 92 57.82 -65.95 -28.38
N GLY A 93 57.86 -67.18 -28.91
CA GLY A 93 58.16 -68.45 -28.21
C GLY A 93 59.56 -68.52 -27.56
N THR A 94 59.84 -67.56 -26.70
CA THR A 94 61.06 -67.34 -25.94
C THR A 94 60.58 -66.90 -24.58
N SER A 95 60.38 -67.87 -23.69
CA SER A 95 60.29 -67.62 -22.26
C SER A 95 61.63 -67.05 -21.80
N PRO A 96 61.75 -65.74 -21.48
CA PRO A 96 62.88 -65.30 -20.68
C PRO A 96 62.66 -65.88 -19.29
N ASP A 97 63.74 -66.07 -18.52
CA ASP A 97 63.68 -66.61 -17.16
C ASP A 97 62.60 -65.90 -16.33
N ILE A 98 61.43 -66.55 -16.21
CA ILE A 98 60.20 -65.93 -15.72
C ILE A 98 60.39 -65.47 -14.28
N HIS A 99 61.26 -66.12 -13.50
CA HIS A 99 61.47 -65.75 -12.11
C HIS A 99 62.26 -64.45 -11.90
N GLN A 100 63.25 -64.13 -12.73
CA GLN A 100 64.03 -62.89 -12.60
C GLN A 100 63.34 -61.71 -13.30
N VAL A 101 62.80 -61.94 -14.51
CA VAL A 101 62.07 -60.90 -15.26
C VAL A 101 60.71 -60.60 -14.63
N SER A 102 59.99 -61.60 -14.08
CA SER A 102 58.79 -61.33 -13.27
C SER A 102 59.13 -60.63 -11.95
N GLY A 103 60.28 -60.89 -11.35
CA GLY A 103 60.75 -60.22 -10.13
C GLY A 103 61.04 -58.73 -10.35
N GLU A 104 61.78 -58.39 -11.39
CA GLU A 104 62.10 -56.99 -11.73
C GLU A 104 60.91 -56.22 -12.32
N ILE A 105 60.10 -56.85 -13.18
CA ILE A 105 58.85 -56.25 -13.68
C ILE A 105 57.86 -56.04 -12.53
N SER A 106 57.75 -56.98 -11.59
CA SER A 106 56.89 -56.80 -10.41
C SER A 106 57.42 -55.70 -9.48
N ALA A 107 58.73 -55.62 -9.24
CA ALA A 107 59.33 -54.57 -8.41
C ALA A 107 59.19 -53.17 -9.04
N ALA A 108 59.40 -53.05 -10.35
CA ALA A 108 59.20 -51.80 -11.09
C ALA A 108 57.73 -51.37 -11.08
N ARG A 109 56.80 -52.33 -11.26
CA ARG A 109 55.36 -52.09 -11.19
C ARG A 109 54.90 -51.71 -9.78
N ILE A 110 55.45 -52.34 -8.75
CA ILE A 110 55.19 -51.99 -7.34
C ILE A 110 55.66 -50.56 -7.06
N ALA A 111 56.88 -50.19 -7.47
CA ALA A 111 57.39 -48.84 -7.29
C ALA A 111 56.61 -47.77 -8.10
N GLU A 112 56.06 -48.14 -9.26
CA GLU A 112 55.16 -47.29 -10.03
C GLU A 112 53.83 -47.08 -9.30
N LEU A 113 53.23 -48.16 -8.80
CA LEU A 113 51.97 -48.13 -8.03
C LEU A 113 52.13 -47.37 -6.72
N GLU A 114 53.27 -47.50 -6.02
CA GLU A 114 53.57 -46.72 -4.82
C GLU A 114 53.70 -45.23 -5.12
N ARG A 115 54.34 -44.86 -6.23
CA ARG A 115 54.39 -43.46 -6.67
C ARG A 115 53.01 -42.94 -7.07
N ALA A 116 52.20 -43.74 -7.75
CA ALA A 116 50.83 -43.38 -8.11
C ALA A 116 49.99 -43.18 -6.85
N LEU A 117 50.06 -44.10 -5.89
CA LEU A 117 49.37 -44.04 -4.61
C LEU A 117 49.84 -42.83 -3.79
N ALA A 118 51.13 -42.51 -3.78
CA ALA A 118 51.64 -41.30 -3.13
C ALA A 118 51.15 -40.00 -3.81
N ARG A 119 50.97 -39.99 -5.14
CA ARG A 119 50.38 -38.86 -5.85
C ARG A 119 48.90 -38.71 -5.52
N GLU A 120 48.14 -39.80 -5.58
CA GLU A 120 46.71 -39.81 -5.25
C GLU A 120 46.48 -39.35 -3.81
N ARG A 121 47.28 -39.82 -2.84
CA ARG A 121 47.17 -39.36 -1.44
C ARG A 121 47.36 -37.85 -1.29
N ARG A 122 48.32 -37.25 -2.02
CA ARG A 122 48.53 -35.80 -1.99
C ARG A 122 47.36 -35.02 -2.61
N ILE A 123 46.74 -35.57 -3.65
CA ILE A 123 45.56 -34.98 -4.29
C ILE A 123 44.38 -35.06 -3.33
N VAL A 124 44.16 -36.20 -2.69
CA VAL A 124 43.11 -36.37 -1.66
C VAL A 124 43.31 -35.37 -0.52
N GLU A 125 44.51 -35.23 0.03
CA GLU A 125 44.77 -34.23 1.07
C GLU A 125 44.52 -32.79 0.61
N ALA A 126 44.77 -32.48 -0.66
CA ALA A 126 44.49 -31.16 -1.22
C ALA A 126 42.97 -30.93 -1.37
N LEU A 127 42.24 -31.92 -1.89
CA LEU A 127 40.79 -31.89 -2.02
C LEU A 127 40.10 -31.83 -0.66
N GLU A 128 40.59 -32.53 0.36
CA GLU A 128 40.07 -32.45 1.72
C GLU A 128 40.24 -31.05 2.31
N ARG A 129 41.40 -30.41 2.09
CA ARG A 129 41.63 -29.02 2.52
C ARG A 129 40.68 -28.05 1.80
N GLU A 130 40.53 -28.19 0.49
CA GLU A 130 39.61 -27.38 -0.30
C GLU A 130 38.15 -27.60 0.11
N GLN A 131 37.77 -28.84 0.42
CA GLN A 131 36.43 -29.17 0.91
C GLN A 131 36.14 -28.49 2.25
N ILE A 132 37.10 -28.47 3.17
CA ILE A 132 36.97 -27.81 4.47
C ILE A 132 36.79 -26.29 4.26
N GLU A 133 37.61 -25.68 3.40
CA GLU A 133 37.52 -24.25 3.09
C GLU A 133 36.18 -23.88 2.43
N ASN A 134 35.74 -24.65 1.43
CA ASN A 134 34.45 -24.45 0.78
C ASN A 134 33.28 -24.62 1.75
N THR A 135 33.35 -25.59 2.67
CA THR A 135 32.31 -25.78 3.70
C THR A 135 32.27 -24.59 4.66
N SER A 136 33.43 -24.05 5.05
CA SER A 136 33.51 -22.84 5.87
C SER A 136 32.87 -21.65 5.16
N LEU A 137 33.22 -21.44 3.89
CA LEU A 137 32.68 -20.35 3.09
C LEU A 137 31.15 -20.44 2.93
N ILE A 138 30.62 -21.65 2.71
CA ILE A 138 29.17 -21.88 2.67
C ILE A 138 28.51 -21.46 4.00
N GLY A 139 29.10 -21.81 5.14
CA GLY A 139 28.58 -21.42 6.46
C GLY A 139 28.60 -19.90 6.68
N GLU A 140 29.65 -19.21 6.22
CA GLU A 140 29.73 -17.74 6.27
C GLU A 140 28.66 -17.08 5.38
N PHE A 141 28.44 -17.62 4.17
CA PHE A 141 27.39 -17.14 3.28
C PHE A 141 25.99 -17.37 3.85
N GLU A 142 25.74 -18.55 4.42
CA GLU A 142 24.46 -18.86 5.07
C GLU A 142 24.18 -17.86 6.21
N THR A 143 25.18 -17.61 7.05
CA THR A 143 25.08 -16.66 8.16
C THR A 143 24.81 -15.24 7.65
N SER A 144 25.59 -14.78 6.67
CA SER A 144 25.46 -13.44 6.09
C SER A 144 24.11 -13.24 5.39
N MET A 145 23.67 -14.21 4.60
CA MET A 145 22.35 -14.18 3.96
C MET A 145 21.22 -14.21 4.99
N GLY A 146 21.36 -15.02 6.05
CA GLY A 146 20.40 -15.05 7.15
C GLY A 146 20.23 -13.68 7.81
N ILE A 147 21.36 -12.99 8.09
CA ILE A 147 21.35 -11.63 8.63
C ILE A 147 20.69 -10.67 7.62
N MET A 148 21.07 -10.70 6.36
CA MET A 148 20.58 -9.77 5.35
C MET A 148 19.06 -9.92 5.13
N VAL A 149 18.55 -11.14 5.07
CA VAL A 149 17.12 -11.43 4.94
C VAL A 149 16.35 -10.91 6.15
N GLU A 150 16.87 -11.10 7.35
CA GLU A 150 16.23 -10.60 8.57
C GLU A 150 16.24 -9.07 8.63
N GLN A 151 17.33 -8.41 8.21
CA GLN A 151 17.38 -6.95 8.10
C GLN A 151 16.37 -6.42 7.06
N ILE A 152 16.26 -7.06 5.89
CA ILE A 152 15.28 -6.69 4.86
C ILE A 152 13.86 -6.84 5.40
N ARG A 153 13.56 -7.97 6.06
CA ARG A 153 12.25 -8.20 6.67
C ARG A 153 11.90 -7.11 7.68
N ASN A 154 12.81 -6.84 8.62
CA ASN A 154 12.62 -5.81 9.64
C ASN A 154 12.46 -4.42 9.02
N TYR A 155 13.26 -4.08 8.01
CA TYR A 155 13.14 -2.83 7.29
C TYR A 155 11.77 -2.67 6.63
N CYS A 156 11.31 -3.67 5.87
CA CYS A 156 10.01 -3.63 5.19
C CYS A 156 8.85 -3.52 6.20
N GLN A 157 8.90 -4.29 7.28
CA GLN A 157 7.87 -4.25 8.33
C GLN A 157 7.83 -2.89 9.03
N ASN A 158 8.98 -2.38 9.46
CA ASN A 158 9.09 -1.08 10.12
C ASN A 158 8.64 0.05 9.20
N ASN A 159 9.08 0.05 7.94
CA ASN A 159 8.70 1.06 6.97
C ASN A 159 7.18 1.09 6.74
N ASN A 160 6.55 -0.08 6.58
CA ASN A 160 5.10 -0.17 6.42
C ASN A 160 4.37 0.34 7.68
N MET A 161 4.87 0.01 8.87
CA MET A 161 4.32 0.51 10.13
C MET A 161 4.43 2.04 10.26
N TYR A 162 5.57 2.63 9.91
CA TYR A 162 5.73 4.09 9.91
C TYR A 162 4.79 4.76 8.91
N PHE A 163 4.64 4.21 7.72
CA PHE A 163 3.73 4.74 6.70
C PHE A 163 2.27 4.69 7.15
N LEU A 164 1.85 3.59 7.79
CA LEU A 164 0.51 3.45 8.35
C LEU A 164 0.27 4.41 9.51
N ALA A 165 1.23 4.55 10.41
CA ALA A 165 1.16 5.50 11.53
C ALA A 165 1.01 6.93 11.02
N GLN A 166 1.84 7.35 10.06
CA GLN A 166 1.78 8.67 9.45
C GLN A 166 0.43 8.92 8.78
N LYS A 167 -0.10 7.95 8.03
CA LYS A 167 -1.43 8.06 7.42
C LYS A 167 -2.53 8.21 8.46
N LYS A 168 -2.46 7.44 9.55
CA LYS A 168 -3.44 7.51 10.63
C LYS A 168 -3.41 8.89 11.30
N GLU A 169 -2.23 9.39 11.63
CA GLU A 169 -2.04 10.71 12.25
C GLU A 169 -2.51 11.83 11.33
N TYR A 170 -2.19 11.79 10.03
CA TYR A 170 -2.65 12.77 9.07
C TYR A 170 -4.18 12.81 8.96
N ASN A 171 -4.84 11.64 8.90
CA ASN A 171 -6.30 11.58 8.89
C ASN A 171 -6.91 12.09 10.20
N ALA A 172 -6.29 11.78 11.35
CA ALA A 172 -6.73 12.30 12.64
C ALA A 172 -6.62 13.82 12.72
N LEU A 173 -5.53 14.41 12.23
CA LEU A 173 -5.36 15.85 12.16
C LEU A 173 -6.38 16.51 11.25
N LEU A 174 -6.62 15.93 10.07
CA LEU A 174 -7.61 16.44 9.13
C LEU A 174 -9.04 16.38 9.70
N GLN A 175 -9.34 15.34 10.49
CA GLN A 175 -10.60 15.26 11.21
C GLN A 175 -10.70 16.32 12.32
N ALA A 176 -9.63 16.50 13.10
CA ALA A 176 -9.57 17.52 14.14
C ALA A 176 -9.77 18.94 13.58
N GLU A 177 -9.19 19.26 12.41
CA GLU A 177 -9.42 20.54 11.74
C GLU A 177 -10.87 20.71 11.30
N ARG A 178 -11.50 19.66 10.73
CA ARG A 178 -12.93 19.71 10.37
C ARG A 178 -13.82 19.95 11.58
N ASP A 179 -13.54 19.26 12.68
CA ASP A 179 -14.31 19.37 13.92
C ASP A 179 -14.12 20.76 14.57
N ALA A 180 -12.89 21.29 14.56
CA ALA A 180 -12.60 22.65 15.02
C ALA A 180 -13.27 23.72 14.15
N HIS A 181 -13.31 23.53 12.84
CA HIS A 181 -13.99 24.46 11.94
C HIS A 181 -15.51 24.41 12.13
N LEU A 182 -16.08 23.22 12.36
CA LEU A 182 -17.49 23.06 12.69
C LEU A 182 -17.83 23.71 14.03
N SER A 183 -17.03 23.49 15.07
CA SER A 183 -17.28 24.04 16.41
C SER A 183 -17.24 25.57 16.40
N SER A 184 -16.29 26.19 15.69
CA SER A 184 -16.21 27.65 15.54
C SER A 184 -17.46 28.23 14.88
N ARG A 185 -18.00 27.56 13.86
CA ARG A 185 -19.25 28.00 13.22
C ARG A 185 -20.45 27.86 14.14
N LEU A 186 -20.55 26.74 14.87
CA LEU A 186 -21.63 26.52 15.83
C LEU A 186 -21.60 27.56 16.96
N ASP A 187 -20.41 27.91 17.47
CA ASP A 187 -20.25 28.94 18.49
C ASP A 187 -20.66 30.33 17.97
N ARG A 188 -20.23 30.69 16.74
CA ARG A 188 -20.66 31.92 16.09
C ARG A 188 -22.19 31.98 15.96
N ASP A 189 -22.81 30.92 15.44
CA ASP A 189 -24.27 30.88 15.26
C ASP A 189 -24.99 30.92 16.63
N HIS A 190 -24.43 30.32 17.67
CA HIS A 190 -24.92 30.40 19.04
C HIS A 190 -24.94 31.84 19.58
N TRP A 191 -23.81 32.56 19.46
CA TRP A 191 -23.74 33.96 19.91
C TRP A 191 -24.64 34.88 19.10
N HIS A 192 -24.75 34.67 17.78
CA HIS A 192 -25.70 35.43 16.95
C HIS A 192 -27.15 35.19 17.37
N ALA A 193 -27.54 33.94 17.65
CA ALA A 193 -28.89 33.63 18.11
C ALA A 193 -29.18 34.28 19.47
N GLN A 194 -28.22 34.24 20.41
CA GLN A 194 -28.36 34.91 21.70
C GLN A 194 -28.51 36.43 21.54
N ALA A 195 -27.67 37.05 20.71
CA ALA A 195 -27.73 38.49 20.45
C ALA A 195 -29.07 38.91 19.84
N MET A 196 -29.61 38.15 18.89
CA MET A 196 -30.93 38.40 18.31
C MET A 196 -32.04 38.30 19.35
N ARG A 197 -32.01 37.26 20.20
CA ARG A 197 -32.97 37.11 21.30
C ARG A 197 -32.91 38.29 22.28
N LEU A 198 -31.71 38.73 22.66
CA LEU A 198 -31.55 39.89 23.54
C LEU A 198 -32.06 41.18 22.89
N ALA A 199 -31.78 41.38 21.60
CA ALA A 199 -32.27 42.54 20.86
C ALA A 199 -33.80 42.56 20.77
N GLU A 200 -34.44 41.40 20.56
CA GLU A 200 -35.91 41.28 20.60
C GLU A 200 -36.45 41.60 22.00
N MET A 201 -35.88 41.01 23.06
CA MET A 201 -36.27 41.31 24.43
C MET A 201 -36.16 42.81 24.74
N LEU A 202 -35.06 43.46 24.33
CA LEU A 202 -34.87 44.90 24.53
C LEU A 202 -35.92 45.73 23.77
N ARG A 203 -36.21 45.40 22.51
CA ARG A 203 -37.26 46.08 21.74
C ARG A 203 -38.64 45.90 22.39
N THR A 204 -38.95 44.70 22.87
CA THR A 204 -40.24 44.45 23.55
C THR A 204 -40.34 45.19 24.87
N ALA A 205 -39.29 45.20 25.69
CA ALA A 205 -39.25 45.95 26.95
C ALA A 205 -39.37 47.46 26.72
N TYR A 206 -38.68 47.99 25.69
CA TYR A 206 -38.81 49.38 25.30
C TYR A 206 -40.23 49.73 24.84
N ARG A 207 -40.85 48.88 24.01
CA ARG A 207 -42.24 49.06 23.59
C ARG A 207 -43.20 49.09 24.79
N LEU A 208 -43.08 48.13 25.70
CA LEU A 208 -43.92 48.06 26.90
C LEU A 208 -43.78 49.31 27.79
N ARG A 209 -42.55 49.81 27.95
CA ARG A 209 -42.29 51.07 28.66
C ARG A 209 -42.97 52.26 27.98
N CYS A 210 -42.86 52.37 26.65
CA CYS A 210 -43.52 53.44 25.91
C CYS A 210 -45.06 53.34 25.99
N GLU A 211 -45.63 52.13 25.95
CA GLU A 211 -47.07 51.90 26.12
C GLU A 211 -47.55 52.33 27.51
N GLU A 212 -46.77 52.05 28.57
CA GLU A 212 -47.07 52.50 29.93
C GLU A 212 -47.04 54.03 30.05
N ASP A 213 -46.04 54.70 29.48
CA ASP A 213 -45.92 56.16 29.49
C ASP A 213 -47.02 56.84 28.63
N GLN A 214 -47.52 56.19 27.56
CA GLN A 214 -48.53 56.77 26.66
C GLN A 214 -49.92 56.90 27.28
N ALA A 215 -50.36 55.93 28.10
CA ALA A 215 -51.71 55.92 28.68
C ALA A 215 -52.03 57.17 29.53
N PRO A 216 -51.21 57.58 30.53
CA PRO A 216 -51.47 58.79 31.30
C PRO A 216 -51.39 60.04 30.42
N THR A 217 -50.45 60.11 29.47
CA THR A 217 -50.33 61.26 28.55
C THR A 217 -51.56 61.43 27.68
N ALA A 218 -52.12 60.35 27.12
CA ALA A 218 -53.32 60.40 26.30
C ALA A 218 -54.55 60.86 27.09
N ILE A 219 -54.71 60.40 28.35
CA ILE A 219 -55.80 60.81 29.23
C ILE A 219 -55.69 62.31 29.57
N ILE A 220 -54.49 62.79 29.91
CA ILE A 220 -54.26 64.20 30.20
C ILE A 220 -54.58 65.06 28.98
N GLN A 221 -54.14 64.67 27.77
CA GLN A 221 -54.45 65.37 26.53
C GLN A 221 -55.97 65.38 26.21
N ALA A 222 -56.66 64.26 26.43
CA ALA A 222 -58.11 64.17 26.23
C ALA A 222 -58.86 65.10 27.19
N LEU A 223 -58.54 65.06 28.48
CA LEU A 223 -59.12 65.95 29.49
C LEU A 223 -58.85 67.42 29.19
N GLN A 224 -57.65 67.77 28.72
CA GLN A 224 -57.33 69.13 28.27
C GLN A 224 -58.21 69.57 27.11
N SER A 225 -58.41 68.71 26.10
CA SER A 225 -59.29 69.02 24.98
C SER A 225 -60.74 69.24 25.41
N GLU A 226 -61.22 68.49 26.40
CA GLU A 226 -62.55 68.66 26.99
C GLU A 226 -62.67 69.99 27.76
N VAL A 227 -61.68 70.33 28.60
CA VAL A 227 -61.66 71.61 29.33
C VAL A 227 -61.65 72.80 28.37
N ARG A 228 -60.88 72.73 27.28
CA ARG A 228 -60.87 73.76 26.22
C ARG A 228 -62.25 73.89 25.56
N ALA A 229 -62.90 72.78 25.24
CA ALA A 229 -64.25 72.78 24.67
C ALA A 229 -65.30 73.36 25.63
N LEU A 230 -65.23 73.01 26.93
CA LEU A 230 -66.14 73.52 27.95
C LEU A 230 -65.95 75.02 28.21
N ARG A 231 -64.71 75.51 28.29
CA ARG A 231 -64.43 76.95 28.39
C ARG A 231 -64.98 77.72 27.18
N SER A 232 -64.76 77.18 25.98
CA SER A 232 -65.31 77.76 24.74
C SER A 232 -66.84 77.81 24.76
N ALA A 233 -67.52 76.76 25.25
CA ALA A 233 -68.98 76.70 25.33
C ALA A 233 -69.58 77.69 26.34
N ILE A 234 -68.87 78.00 27.42
CA ILE A 234 -69.32 78.94 28.46
C ILE A 234 -68.87 80.39 28.12
N GLY A 235 -68.10 80.58 27.04
CA GLY A 235 -67.62 81.89 26.58
C GLY A 235 -66.48 82.45 27.43
N LEU A 236 -65.76 81.60 28.16
CA LEU A 236 -64.53 82.00 28.86
C LEU A 236 -63.38 82.11 27.88
N GLU A 237 -62.46 83.03 28.15
CA GLU A 237 -61.22 83.16 27.38
C GLU A 237 -60.38 81.87 27.46
N PRO A 238 -59.67 81.52 26.36
CA PRO A 238 -58.78 80.36 26.34
C PRO A 238 -57.72 80.50 27.43
N GLU A 239 -57.46 79.41 28.13
CA GLU A 239 -56.45 79.35 29.19
C GLU A 239 -55.06 79.63 28.61
N LYS A 240 -54.24 80.37 29.36
CA LYS A 240 -52.87 80.64 28.92
C LYS A 240 -52.08 79.32 28.91
N PRO A 241 -51.17 79.13 27.95
CA PRO A 241 -50.40 77.89 27.84
C PRO A 241 -49.54 77.58 29.08
N GLU A 242 -49.23 78.60 29.90
CA GLU A 242 -48.46 78.48 31.14
C GLU A 242 -49.30 78.05 32.36
N GLU A 243 -50.62 78.23 32.31
CA GLU A 243 -51.56 77.99 33.42
C GLU A 243 -52.30 76.64 33.26
N GLU A 244 -52.23 76.02 32.08
CA GLU A 244 -52.77 74.68 31.82
C GLU A 244 -52.04 73.67 32.70
N THR A 245 -52.73 73.13 33.71
CA THR A 245 -52.17 72.23 34.73
C THR A 245 -51.66 70.95 34.06
N GLY A 246 -50.36 70.92 33.71
CA GLY A 246 -49.77 69.86 32.90
C GLY A 246 -48.55 70.26 32.05
N TYR A 247 -48.19 71.55 32.01
CA TYR A 247 -47.06 72.03 31.19
C TYR A 247 -45.75 71.25 31.45
N GLU A 248 -45.41 70.94 32.71
CA GLU A 248 -44.15 70.25 33.02
C GLU A 248 -44.01 68.84 32.40
N PHE A 249 -45.10 68.07 32.26
CA PHE A 249 -45.06 66.72 31.67
C PHE A 249 -45.13 66.73 30.14
N LEU A 250 -45.63 67.82 29.54
CA LEU A 250 -45.86 67.94 28.10
C LEU A 250 -44.80 68.81 27.39
N LYS A 251 -43.98 69.56 28.14
CA LYS A 251 -42.86 70.39 27.61
C LYS A 251 -41.91 69.62 26.70
N ASP A 252 -41.66 68.35 27.00
CA ASP A 252 -40.69 67.51 26.29
C ASP A 252 -41.32 66.72 25.12
N LEU A 253 -42.65 66.77 24.96
CA LEU A 253 -43.36 66.19 23.81
C LEU A 253 -43.62 67.29 22.77
N SER A 254 -43.14 67.08 21.54
CA SER A 254 -43.48 67.95 20.41
C SER A 254 -45.01 68.10 20.31
N PRO A 255 -45.55 69.32 20.14
CA PRO A 255 -46.98 69.50 19.99
C PRO A 255 -47.47 68.70 18.77
N PRO A 256 -48.66 68.07 18.85
CA PRO A 256 -49.23 67.42 17.68
C PRO A 256 -49.42 68.47 16.59
N VAL A 257 -48.92 68.16 15.38
CA VAL A 257 -49.14 68.98 14.20
C VAL A 257 -50.65 69.00 13.95
N VAL A 258 -51.23 70.18 14.12
CA VAL A 258 -52.64 70.44 13.79
C VAL A 258 -52.65 70.81 12.32
N ASP A 259 -53.17 69.91 11.47
CA ASP A 259 -53.64 70.26 10.13
C ASP A 259 -54.95 71.06 10.21
#